data_AF-A0A1F3BM66-F1
#
_entry.id   AF-A0A1F3BM66-F1
#
_cell.length_a   1.000
_cell.length_b   1.000
_cell.length_c   1.000
_cell.angle_alpha   90.00
_cell.angle_beta   90.00
_cell.angle_gamma   90.00
#
_symmetry.space_group_name_H-M   'P 1'
#
loop_
_entity.id
_entity.type
_entity.pdbx_description
1 polymer ?
#
loop_
_entity_poly.entity_id
_entity_poly.type
_entity_poly.pdbx_seq_one_letter_code
_entity_poly.pdbx_strand_id
1 'polypeptide(L)'
;MKLFLIISLFCLKFLFIQHFDIVYVGSQKWGGGISTAGSGKNYKFSLKVNDSSKNLKIVTVKIGSGCYHANVFTKINSQKGVFEKNDTIHFQVNVKSGNNIDTCTDFFPDEFLNQKIVIKYQYKEKDFFRIIEDIKEEKPLLYP
;
A
#
# COMPACT_ATOMS: atom_id res chain seq x y z
N MET A 1 34.22 -17.03 -5.44
CA MET A 1 32.79 -17.37 -5.69
C MET A 1 31.92 -17.57 -4.43
N LYS A 2 32.42 -17.42 -3.20
CA LYS A 2 31.58 -17.55 -1.98
C LYS A 2 30.97 -16.24 -1.46
N LEU A 3 31.46 -15.08 -1.91
CA LEU A 3 31.02 -13.77 -1.42
C LEU A 3 29.67 -13.31 -2.00
N PHE A 4 29.38 -13.63 -3.27
CA PHE A 4 28.12 -13.28 -3.93
C PHE A 4 26.89 -14.00 -3.33
N LEU A 5 27.07 -15.23 -2.85
CA LEU A 5 26.00 -16.02 -2.25
C LEU A 5 25.57 -15.48 -0.87
N ILE A 6 26.50 -14.86 -0.13
CA ILE A 6 26.22 -14.26 1.19
C ILE A 6 25.46 -12.93 1.03
N ILE A 7 25.81 -12.11 0.03
CA ILE A 7 25.10 -10.86 -0.27
C ILE A 7 23.66 -11.16 -0.73
N SER A 8 23.47 -12.19 -1.56
CA SER A 8 22.14 -12.64 -1.98
C SER A 8 21.28 -13.10 -0.79
N LEU A 9 21.85 -13.89 0.15
CA LEU A 9 21.13 -14.32 1.35
C LEU A 9 20.77 -13.17 2.30
N PHE A 10 21.63 -12.14 2.40
CA PHE A 10 21.39 -10.99 3.28
C PHE A 10 20.32 -10.04 2.70
N CYS A 11 20.28 -9.89 1.36
CA CYS A 11 19.23 -9.16 0.67
C CYS A 11 17.87 -9.88 0.81
N LEU A 12 17.86 -11.22 0.70
CA LEU A 12 16.64 -12.00 0.85
C LEU A 12 16.03 -11.90 2.27
N LYS A 13 16.85 -11.84 3.32
CA LYS A 13 16.35 -11.72 4.70
C LYS A 13 15.71 -10.36 5.00
N PHE A 14 16.09 -9.31 4.28
CA PHE A 14 15.45 -7.99 4.40
C PHE A 14 14.02 -7.98 3.84
N LEU A 15 13.69 -8.90 2.94
CA LEU A 15 12.34 -9.01 2.35
C LEU A 15 11.29 -9.62 3.30
N PHE A 16 11.71 -10.26 4.40
CA PHE A 16 10.79 -10.98 5.31
C PHE A 16 10.51 -10.27 6.63
N ILE A 17 11.17 -9.15 6.93
CA ILE A 17 10.83 -8.36 8.12
C ILE A 17 9.55 -7.59 7.83
N GLN A 18 8.48 -7.97 8.51
CA GLN A 18 7.17 -7.34 8.37
C GLN A 18 6.84 -6.55 9.64
N HIS A 19 6.77 -5.23 9.49
CA HIS A 19 6.46 -4.32 10.59
C HIS A 19 4.94 -4.19 10.86
N PHE A 20 4.12 -4.80 10.02
CA PHE A 20 2.68 -4.90 10.16
C PHE A 20 2.14 -6.15 9.46
N ASP A 21 0.99 -6.61 9.94
CA ASP A 21 0.17 -7.63 9.30
C ASP A 21 -0.90 -6.99 8.40
N ILE A 22 -1.23 -7.67 7.31
CA ILE A 22 -2.38 -7.31 6.48
C ILE A 22 -3.64 -7.87 7.14
N VAL A 23 -4.50 -6.99 7.65
CA VAL A 23 -5.81 -7.40 8.20
C VAL A 23 -6.85 -7.47 7.08
N TYR A 24 -6.82 -6.48 6.18
CA TYR A 24 -7.78 -6.38 5.10
C TYR A 24 -7.23 -5.58 3.93
N VAL A 25 -7.45 -6.10 2.71
CA VAL A 25 -7.38 -5.30 1.49
C VAL A 25 -8.65 -5.54 0.69
N GLY A 26 -9.43 -4.46 0.54
CA GLY A 26 -10.66 -4.44 -0.23
C GLY A 26 -10.48 -3.59 -1.48
N SER A 27 -11.23 -3.93 -2.52
CA SER A 27 -11.28 -3.12 -3.72
C SER A 27 -12.71 -2.97 -4.21
N GLN A 28 -13.10 -1.74 -4.55
CA GLN A 28 -14.48 -1.40 -4.87
C GLN A 28 -14.51 -0.50 -6.09
N LYS A 29 -15.23 -0.92 -7.12
CA LYS A 29 -15.48 -0.08 -8.29
C LYS A 29 -16.48 1.03 -7.92
N TRP A 30 -16.28 2.20 -8.50
CA TRP A 30 -17.22 3.30 -8.45
C TRP A 30 -17.37 3.90 -9.85
N GLY A 31 -18.57 4.38 -10.14
CA GLY A 31 -18.88 5.16 -11.33
C GLY A 31 -19.76 6.31 -10.90
N GLY A 32 -19.39 7.54 -11.25
CA GLY A 32 -20.29 8.67 -11.07
C GLY A 32 -21.41 8.63 -12.10
N GLY A 33 -22.65 8.94 -11.68
CA GLY A 33 -23.80 8.97 -12.59
C GLY A 33 -23.78 10.12 -13.61
N ILE A 34 -22.84 11.07 -13.48
CA ILE A 34 -22.66 12.21 -14.38
C ILE A 34 -21.29 12.06 -15.06
N SER A 35 -21.21 12.29 -16.37
CA SER A 35 -20.00 12.08 -17.20
C SER A 35 -18.74 12.77 -16.67
N THR A 36 -18.89 13.85 -15.89
CA THR A 36 -17.80 14.62 -15.27
C THR A 36 -17.23 13.99 -13.99
N ALA A 37 -17.98 13.13 -13.31
CA ALA A 37 -17.55 12.51 -12.06
C ALA A 37 -16.56 11.35 -12.29
N GLY A 38 -16.49 10.82 -13.51
CA GLY A 38 -15.56 9.76 -13.91
C GLY A 38 -15.93 8.39 -13.33
N SER A 39 -15.03 7.43 -13.51
CA SER A 39 -15.15 6.09 -12.91
C SER A 39 -13.79 5.63 -12.41
N GLY A 40 -13.77 4.64 -11.54
CA GLY A 40 -12.53 4.14 -10.98
C GLY A 40 -12.70 2.99 -10.01
N LYS A 41 -11.62 2.72 -9.28
CA LYS A 41 -11.54 1.68 -8.27
C LYS A 41 -10.86 2.22 -7.01
N ASN A 42 -11.55 2.10 -5.89
CA ASN A 42 -11.04 2.44 -4.57
C ASN A 42 -10.46 1.19 -3.93
N TYR A 43 -9.24 1.28 -3.43
CA TYR A 43 -8.59 0.24 -2.65
C TYR A 43 -8.52 0.68 -1.20
N LYS A 44 -9.06 -0.14 -0.30
CA LYS A 44 -9.11 0.11 1.14
C LYS A 44 -8.16 -0.85 1.83
N PHE A 45 -7.31 -0.35 2.69
CA PHE A 45 -6.30 -1.14 3.39
C PHE A 45 -6.52 -1.00 4.90
N SER A 46 -6.40 -2.12 5.61
CA SER A 46 -6.31 -2.16 7.06
C SER A 46 -5.10 -2.99 7.45
N LEU A 47 -4.17 -2.37 8.15
CA LEU A 47 -2.92 -2.99 8.61
C LEU A 47 -2.89 -3.01 10.13
N LYS A 48 -2.38 -4.09 10.73
CA LYS A 48 -2.14 -4.17 12.17
C LYS A 48 -0.64 -4.05 12.43
N VAL A 49 -0.24 -3.08 13.23
CA VAL A 49 1.16 -2.81 13.53
C VAL A 49 1.72 -3.88 14.46
N ASN A 50 2.82 -4.53 14.07
CA ASN A 50 3.44 -5.62 14.83
C ASN A 50 4.48 -5.14 15.84
N ASP A 51 5.01 -3.95 15.62
CA ASP A 51 6.09 -3.38 16.42
C ASP A 51 5.79 -1.92 16.76
N SER A 52 6.07 -1.54 18.01
CA SER A 52 5.93 -0.16 18.45
C SER A 52 6.97 0.69 17.75
N SER A 53 6.55 1.57 16.84
CA SER A 53 7.49 2.41 16.11
C SER A 53 6.92 3.78 15.82
N LYS A 54 7.59 4.77 16.41
CA LYS A 54 7.38 6.19 16.13
C LYS A 54 7.67 6.58 14.68
N ASN A 55 8.24 5.68 13.87
CA ASN A 55 8.78 5.96 12.54
C ASN A 55 8.26 5.01 11.45
N LEU A 56 7.05 4.46 11.59
CA LEU A 56 6.38 3.74 10.49
C LEU A 56 5.59 4.73 9.63
N LYS A 57 5.84 4.78 8.33
CA LYS A 57 5.10 5.63 7.38
C LYS A 57 4.69 4.82 6.16
N ILE A 58 3.41 4.84 5.81
CA ILE A 58 2.95 4.31 4.51
C ILE A 58 3.15 5.42 3.47
N VAL A 59 3.95 5.16 2.44
CA VAL A 59 4.40 6.18 1.49
C VAL A 59 3.57 6.13 0.22
N THR A 60 3.68 5.03 -0.52
CA THR A 60 3.04 4.84 -1.81
C THR A 60 2.62 3.39 -2.00
N VAL A 61 1.68 3.18 -2.92
CA VAL A 61 1.20 1.87 -3.30
C VAL A 61 1.29 1.72 -4.81
N LYS A 62 1.97 0.67 -5.26
CA LYS A 62 1.92 0.22 -6.64
C LYS A 62 0.66 -0.60 -6.85
N ILE A 63 -0.11 -0.29 -7.89
CA ILE A 63 -1.29 -1.06 -8.31
C ILE A 63 -1.20 -1.23 -9.83
N GLY A 64 -1.02 -2.49 -10.27
CA GLY A 64 -0.69 -2.76 -11.67
C GLY A 64 0.64 -2.10 -12.05
N SER A 65 0.64 -1.29 -13.12
CA SER A 65 1.79 -0.49 -13.56
C SER A 65 1.87 0.90 -12.92
N GLY A 66 0.82 1.34 -12.21
CA GLY A 66 0.74 2.67 -11.63
C GLY A 66 1.28 2.75 -10.19
N CYS A 67 1.82 3.91 -9.82
CA CYS A 67 2.16 4.27 -8.45
C CYS A 67 1.13 5.28 -7.94
N TYR A 68 0.67 5.13 -6.70
CA TYR A 68 -0.30 6.04 -6.10
C TYR A 68 0.11 6.43 -4.68
N HIS A 69 -0.08 7.69 -4.31
CA HIS A 69 0.09 8.13 -2.92
C HIS A 69 -0.98 7.50 -2.02
N ALA A 70 -0.55 7.01 -0.86
CA ALA A 70 -1.48 6.50 0.14
C ALA A 70 -2.13 7.67 0.90
N ASN A 71 -3.45 7.80 0.80
CA ASN A 71 -4.19 8.70 1.68
C ASN A 71 -4.43 7.99 3.01
N VAL A 72 -3.46 8.15 3.92
CA VAL A 72 -3.48 7.51 5.25
C VAL A 72 -4.42 8.27 6.19
N PHE A 73 -5.46 7.59 6.63
CA PHE A 73 -6.42 8.09 7.62
C PHE A 73 -6.20 7.33 8.93
N THR A 74 -5.56 7.95 9.91
CA THR A 74 -5.40 7.34 11.24
C THR A 74 -6.74 7.22 11.97
N LYS A 75 -6.92 6.15 12.75
CA LYS A 75 -7.99 6.07 13.76
C LYS A 75 -7.68 7.04 14.92
N ILE A 76 -8.68 7.88 15.23
CA ILE A 76 -9.07 8.63 16.45
C ILE A 76 -7.99 9.18 17.42
N ASN A 77 -6.85 8.53 17.69
CA ASN A 77 -5.95 8.90 18.81
C ASN A 77 -4.45 9.03 18.48
N SER A 78 -4.01 8.99 17.21
CA SER A 78 -2.58 9.22 16.89
C SER A 78 -2.34 10.38 15.92
N GLN A 79 -1.36 11.21 16.27
CA GLN A 79 -0.82 12.23 15.37
C GLN A 79 -0.26 11.52 14.13
N LYS A 80 -0.66 12.01 12.95
CA LYS A 80 -0.29 11.51 11.63
C LYS A 80 1.17 11.02 11.59
N GLY A 81 1.37 9.70 11.47
CA GLY A 81 2.69 9.08 11.28
C GLY A 81 3.38 8.53 12.53
N VAL A 82 2.75 8.56 13.71
CA VAL A 82 3.21 7.82 14.91
C VAL A 82 2.25 6.65 15.17
N PHE A 83 2.79 5.43 15.25
CA PHE A 83 2.00 4.23 15.48
C PHE A 83 2.57 3.39 16.63
N GLU A 84 1.68 2.91 17.50
CA GLU A 84 2.01 1.99 18.56
C GLU A 84 1.82 0.53 18.13
N LYS A 85 2.39 -0.40 18.90
CA LYS A 85 2.19 -1.83 18.67
C LYS A 85 0.70 -2.15 18.82
N ASN A 86 0.16 -2.94 17.91
CA ASN A 86 -1.27 -3.30 17.78
C ASN A 86 -2.19 -2.18 17.27
N ASP A 87 -1.67 -0.99 16.93
CA ASP A 87 -2.47 0.00 16.23
C ASP A 87 -2.98 -0.55 14.90
N THR A 88 -4.15 -0.07 14.50
CA THR A 88 -4.71 -0.38 13.18
C THR A 88 -4.62 0.85 12.28
N ILE A 89 -3.87 0.72 11.19
CA ILE A 89 -3.73 1.74 10.17
C ILE A 89 -4.81 1.51 9.12
N HIS A 90 -5.60 2.54 8.83
CA HIS A 90 -6.53 2.54 7.71
C HIS A 90 -6.08 3.54 6.66
N PHE A 91 -6.11 3.15 5.40
CA PHE A 91 -5.82 4.08 4.31
C PHE A 91 -6.51 3.67 3.03
N GLN A 92 -6.65 4.62 2.12
CA GLN A 92 -7.31 4.41 0.85
C GLN A 92 -6.45 4.92 -0.31
N VAL A 93 -6.53 4.21 -1.43
CA VAL A 93 -5.95 4.61 -2.71
C VAL A 93 -7.06 4.61 -3.76
N ASN A 94 -7.20 5.74 -4.47
CA ASN A 94 -8.21 5.91 -5.50
C ASN A 94 -7.56 5.84 -6.88
N VAL A 95 -7.92 4.83 -7.66
CA VAL A 95 -7.44 4.66 -9.03
C VAL A 95 -8.55 5.12 -9.98
N LYS A 96 -8.38 6.29 -10.61
CA LYS A 96 -9.30 6.78 -11.64
C LYS A 96 -9.06 6.04 -12.97
N SER A 97 -10.15 5.78 -13.70
CA SER A 97 -10.11 5.29 -15.08
C SER A 97 -10.19 6.48 -16.04
N GLY A 98 -9.27 6.57 -17.01
CA GLY A 98 -9.22 7.64 -18.00
C GLY A 98 -7.84 8.31 -18.10
N ASN A 99 -7.76 9.43 -18.83
CA ASN A 99 -6.48 10.06 -19.20
C ASN A 99 -5.77 10.84 -18.09
N ASN A 100 -6.48 11.17 -16.99
CA ASN A 100 -5.92 11.87 -15.84
C ASN A 100 -5.70 10.87 -14.70
N ILE A 101 -4.61 10.10 -14.79
CA ILE A 101 -4.19 9.18 -13.73
C ILE A 101 -3.20 9.92 -12.85
N ASP A 102 -3.62 10.28 -11.64
CA ASP A 102 -2.74 10.84 -10.62
C ASP A 102 -1.75 9.75 -10.18
N THR A 103 -0.63 9.63 -10.88
CA THR A 103 0.43 8.66 -10.58
C THR A 103 1.66 9.36 -10.02
N CYS A 104 2.26 8.75 -8.99
CA CYS A 104 3.58 9.15 -8.52
C CYS A 104 4.69 8.56 -9.41
N THR A 105 5.90 9.10 -9.27
CA THR A 105 7.12 8.63 -9.95
C THR A 105 8.04 7.84 -9.01
N ASP A 106 7.52 7.32 -7.89
CA ASP A 106 8.34 6.59 -6.93
C ASP A 106 8.93 5.32 -7.54
N PHE A 107 10.18 5.06 -7.18
CA PHE A 107 10.89 3.86 -7.57
C PHE A 107 10.35 2.62 -6.84
N PHE A 108 10.06 1.57 -7.62
CA PHE A 108 9.85 0.20 -7.16
C PHE A 108 10.90 -0.71 -7.80
N PRO A 109 11.59 -1.56 -7.03
CA PRO A 109 12.51 -2.56 -7.56
C PRO A 109 11.87 -3.46 -8.63
N ASP A 110 12.68 -3.92 -9.60
CA ASP A 110 12.22 -4.71 -10.74
C ASP A 110 11.52 -6.02 -10.35
N GLU A 111 11.90 -6.60 -9.21
CA GLU A 111 11.27 -7.79 -8.62
C GLU A 111 9.77 -7.60 -8.31
N PHE A 112 9.31 -6.36 -8.19
CA PHE A 112 7.90 -6.01 -7.92
C PHE A 112 7.10 -5.65 -9.18
N LEU A 113 7.71 -5.62 -10.37
CA LEU A 113 7.04 -5.23 -11.61
C LEU A 113 5.82 -6.10 -11.90
N ASN A 114 5.95 -7.41 -11.72
CA ASN A 114 4.90 -8.40 -11.99
C ASN A 114 3.86 -8.53 -10.87
N GLN A 115 4.04 -7.82 -9.75
CA GLN A 115 3.13 -7.90 -8.61
C GLN A 115 1.92 -6.98 -8.81
N LYS A 116 0.72 -7.52 -8.50
CA LYS A 116 -0.55 -6.78 -8.67
C LYS A 116 -0.62 -5.57 -7.76
N ILE A 117 -0.30 -5.73 -6.47
CA ILE A 117 -0.28 -4.64 -5.49
C ILE A 117 0.95 -4.78 -4.59
N VAL A 118 1.67 -3.67 -4.40
CA VAL A 118 2.81 -3.58 -3.48
C VAL A 118 2.73 -2.28 -2.69
N ILE A 119 2.80 -2.37 -1.36
CA ILE A 119 2.91 -1.22 -0.47
C ILE A 119 4.38 -0.89 -0.27
N LYS A 120 4.79 0.34 -0.60
CA LYS A 120 6.05 0.93 -0.15
C LYS A 120 5.83 1.65 1.17
N TYR A 121 6.64 1.32 2.16
CA TYR A 121 6.56 1.94 3.47
C TYR A 121 7.95 2.19 4.03
N GLN A 122 8.06 3.13 4.96
CA GLN A 122 9.28 3.45 5.66
C GLN A 122 9.20 3.00 7.11
N TYR A 123 10.26 2.38 7.59
CA TYR A 123 10.43 2.06 9.00
C TYR A 123 11.84 2.46 9.43
N LYS A 124 11.94 3.36 10.43
CA LYS A 124 13.23 3.93 10.89
C LYS A 124 14.08 4.44 9.72
N GLU A 125 13.45 5.23 8.83
CA GLU A 125 14.07 5.86 7.65
C GLU A 125 14.59 4.90 6.57
N LYS A 126 14.30 3.60 6.68
CA LYS A 126 14.59 2.62 5.64
C LYS A 126 13.33 2.29 4.88
N ASP A 127 13.46 2.17 3.56
CA ASP A 127 12.38 1.75 2.67
C ASP A 127 12.20 0.23 2.74
N PHE A 128 10.95 -0.19 2.83
CA PHE A 128 10.51 -1.58 2.80
C PHE A 128 9.32 -1.73 1.86
N PHE A 129 9.11 -2.96 1.42
CA PHE A 129 8.06 -3.31 0.47
C PHE A 129 7.24 -4.49 0.99
N ARG A 130 5.92 -4.43 0.81
CA ARG A 130 5.00 -5.51 1.18
C ARG A 130 4.11 -5.84 -0.01
N ILE A 131 4.26 -7.05 -0.53
CA ILE A 131 3.38 -7.60 -1.56
C ILE A 131 2.02 -7.92 -0.93
N ILE A 132 0.95 -7.59 -1.65
CA ILE A 132 -0.43 -7.96 -1.30
C ILE A 132 -0.90 -9.01 -2.29
N GLU A 133 -1.15 -10.22 -1.78
CA GLU A 133 -1.57 -11.37 -2.58
C GLU A 133 -3.10 -11.46 -2.64
N ASP A 134 -3.76 -11.21 -1.50
CA ASP A 134 -5.21 -11.33 -1.36
C ASP A 134 -5.92 -9.97 -1.37
N ILE A 135 -6.83 -9.80 -2.32
CA ILE A 135 -7.65 -8.60 -2.46
C ILE A 135 -9.11 -9.03 -2.58
N LYS A 136 -9.95 -8.57 -1.64
CA LYS A 136 -11.39 -8.81 -1.69
C LYS A 136 -12.05 -7.81 -2.62
N GLU A 137 -12.73 -8.29 -3.67
CA GLU A 137 -13.57 -7.43 -4.50
C GLU A 137 -14.93 -7.21 -3.81
N GLU A 138 -15.22 -5.96 -3.46
CA GLU A 138 -16.48 -5.52 -2.89
C GLU A 138 -17.47 -5.17 -4.01
N LYS A 139 -18.77 -5.32 -3.74
CA LYS A 139 -19.82 -4.86 -4.65
C LYS A 139 -19.68 -3.35 -4.88
N PRO A 140 -19.96 -2.85 -6.10
CA PRO A 140 -19.99 -1.41 -6.35
C PRO A 140 -20.95 -0.70 -5.40
N LEU A 141 -20.59 0.50 -4.97
CA LEU A 141 -21.57 1.41 -4.38
C LEU A 141 -22.41 1.96 -5.53
N LEU A 142 -23.58 1.38 -5.74
CA LEU A 142 -24.62 2.02 -6.53
C LEU A 142 -25.17 3.16 -5.67
N TYR A 143 -24.85 4.40 -6.04
CA TYR A 143 -25.58 5.55 -5.50
C TYR A 143 -27.00 5.51 -6.10
N PRO A 144 -28.06 5.57 -5.27
CA PRO A 144 -29.43 5.73 -5.77
C PRO A 144 -29.61 7.07 -6.50
#